data_AF-A0A847W2E7-F1
#
_entry.id   AF-A0A847W2E7-F1
#
_cell.length_a   1.000
_cell.length_b   1.000
_cell.length_c   1.000
_cell.angle_alpha   90.00
_cell.angle_beta   90.00
_cell.angle_gamma   90.00
#
_symmetry.space_group_name_H-M   'P 1'
#
loop_
_entity.id
_entity.type
_entity.pdbx_description
1 polymer ?
#
loop_
_entity_poly.entity_id
_entity_poly.type
_entity_poly.pdbx_seq_one_letter_code
_entity_poly.pdbx_strand_id
1 'polypeptide(L)'
;MKLFCWIVAGNPSHERLDEIIDAYVAGGCDGIEWNLPVIDPYYEVEHLYDLVKTTREKQPDLQDYFDYLEKARNKYPNLEIVPSIAQEIFDTYGENEVIEILKKNKIQDVFLVGKIREETAENVKKNGIRNSPVVTYKCSPEELEGVKKAERFVYLQTFPYEKDKKAGFTTDRFAEIYKAVKSLRDDVQLLCGQGIYTPEAVEFLVDYDIYACVPGSALGKRYDNLKSLTEFVKQLKSKCSK
;
A
#
# COMPACT_ATOMS: atom_id res chain seq x y z
N MET A 1 -4.90 11.76 11.16
CA MET A 1 -4.56 10.62 10.28
C MET A 1 -3.37 11.00 9.39
N LYS A 2 -2.50 10.05 9.03
CA LYS A 2 -1.44 10.23 8.02
C LYS A 2 -2.00 10.01 6.59
N LEU A 3 -1.35 10.57 5.59
CA LEU A 3 -1.64 10.37 4.17
C LEU A 3 -0.49 9.58 3.54
N PHE A 4 -0.76 8.35 3.11
CA PHE A 4 0.19 7.54 2.37
C PHE A 4 -0.17 7.58 0.89
N CYS A 5 0.75 8.00 0.03
CA CYS A 5 0.52 7.97 -1.41
C CYS A 5 0.97 6.64 -1.99
N TRP A 6 0.07 5.95 -2.70
CA TRP A 6 0.41 4.70 -3.38
C TRP A 6 1.16 4.95 -4.69
N ILE A 7 2.11 4.07 -5.00
CA ILE A 7 2.82 4.08 -6.27
C ILE A 7 3.19 2.67 -6.72
N VAL A 8 3.10 2.41 -8.01
CA VAL A 8 3.80 1.28 -8.64
C VAL A 8 5.22 1.75 -8.94
N ALA A 9 6.21 1.07 -8.37
CA ALA A 9 7.61 1.34 -8.66
C ALA A 9 7.85 1.22 -10.17
N GLY A 10 8.59 2.17 -10.76
CA GLY A 10 8.79 2.23 -12.21
C GLY A 10 7.66 2.89 -13.02
N ASN A 11 6.56 3.33 -12.41
CA ASN A 11 5.47 4.02 -13.12
C ASN A 11 5.48 5.55 -12.85
N PRO A 12 5.44 6.41 -13.89
CA PRO A 12 5.33 6.09 -15.33
C PRO A 12 6.66 5.68 -15.97
N SER A 13 7.78 5.98 -15.32
CA SER A 13 9.13 5.47 -15.63
C SER A 13 10.02 5.69 -14.40
N HIS A 14 11.17 5.02 -14.30
CA HIS A 14 12.18 5.34 -13.28
C HIS A 14 12.66 6.80 -13.35
N GLU A 15 12.81 7.36 -14.54
CA GLU A 15 13.25 8.76 -14.70
C GLU A 15 12.28 9.76 -14.07
N ARG A 16 10.98 9.48 -14.14
CA ARG A 16 9.93 10.38 -13.65
C ARG A 16 9.49 10.09 -12.23
N LEU A 17 9.87 8.95 -11.67
CA LEU A 17 9.44 8.53 -10.33
C LEU A 17 9.86 9.53 -9.25
N ASP A 18 11.00 10.22 -9.43
CA ASP A 18 11.49 11.24 -8.50
C ASP A 18 10.55 12.45 -8.50
N GLU A 19 10.14 12.88 -9.68
CA GLU A 19 9.22 14.01 -9.87
C GLU A 19 7.85 13.72 -9.24
N ILE A 20 7.39 12.46 -9.34
CA ILE A 20 6.15 12.01 -8.71
C ILE A 20 6.25 12.06 -7.19
N ILE A 21 7.35 11.53 -6.63
CA ILE A 21 7.56 11.55 -5.17
C ILE A 21 7.77 12.98 -4.67
N ASP A 22 8.50 13.83 -5.42
CA ASP A 22 8.65 15.26 -5.12
C ASP A 22 7.27 15.94 -5.04
N ALA A 23 6.38 15.66 -6.00
CA ALA A 23 5.01 16.17 -6.00
C ALA A 23 4.18 15.66 -4.81
N TYR A 24 4.33 14.37 -4.44
CA TYR A 24 3.70 13.82 -3.24
C TYR A 24 4.17 14.52 -1.96
N VAL A 25 5.48 14.66 -1.79
CA VAL A 25 6.09 15.31 -0.62
C VAL A 25 5.70 16.79 -0.55
N ALA A 26 5.76 17.51 -1.68
CA ALA A 26 5.29 18.90 -1.78
C ALA A 26 3.79 19.04 -1.50
N GLY A 27 3.02 17.98 -1.72
CA GLY A 27 1.61 17.88 -1.38
C GLY A 27 1.31 17.60 0.10
N GLY A 28 2.34 17.26 0.90
CA GLY A 28 2.19 16.95 2.32
C GLY A 28 1.96 15.47 2.62
N CYS A 29 2.33 14.58 1.72
CA CYS A 29 2.35 13.13 1.95
C CYS A 29 3.27 12.76 3.13
N ASP A 30 2.82 11.84 4.00
CA ASP A 30 3.58 11.37 5.17
C ASP A 30 4.30 10.03 4.92
N GLY A 31 3.87 9.27 3.90
CA GLY A 31 4.47 7.98 3.58
C GLY A 31 4.06 7.44 2.21
N ILE A 32 4.69 6.36 1.77
CA ILE A 32 4.42 5.72 0.48
C ILE A 32 4.08 4.26 0.68
N GLU A 33 2.98 3.82 0.08
CA GLU A 33 2.79 2.39 -0.22
C GLU A 33 3.50 2.11 -1.55
N TRP A 34 4.61 1.36 -1.48
CA TRP A 34 5.55 1.15 -2.59
C TRP A 34 5.32 -0.21 -3.24
N ASN A 35 4.47 -0.26 -4.26
CA ASN A 35 4.09 -1.50 -4.91
C ASN A 35 5.19 -1.93 -5.91
N LEU A 36 5.83 -3.07 -5.66
CA LEU A 36 6.76 -3.67 -6.61
C LEU A 36 5.96 -4.37 -7.72
N PRO A 37 6.17 -4.01 -9.00
CA PRO A 37 5.41 -4.60 -10.07
C PRO A 37 5.82 -6.06 -10.32
N VAL A 38 4.90 -6.84 -10.86
CA VAL A 38 5.07 -8.28 -11.14
C VAL A 38 4.54 -8.63 -12.53
N ILE A 39 4.92 -9.79 -13.05
CA ILE A 39 4.47 -10.27 -14.36
C ILE A 39 3.01 -10.72 -14.32
N ASP A 40 2.61 -11.41 -13.24
CA ASP A 40 1.22 -11.85 -13.03
C ASP A 40 0.58 -11.23 -11.77
N PRO A 41 -0.01 -10.03 -11.89
CA PRO A 41 -0.64 -9.33 -10.77
C PRO A 41 -2.06 -9.86 -10.45
N TYR A 42 -2.24 -11.18 -10.35
CA TYR A 42 -3.58 -11.79 -10.19
C TYR A 42 -4.35 -11.38 -8.92
N TYR A 43 -3.65 -10.80 -7.94
CA TYR A 43 -4.21 -10.34 -6.68
C TYR A 43 -4.69 -8.88 -6.75
N GLU A 44 -4.32 -8.14 -7.79
CA GLU A 44 -4.72 -6.75 -7.96
C GLU A 44 -6.19 -6.63 -8.38
N VAL A 45 -6.70 -5.40 -8.33
CA VAL A 45 -8.00 -5.09 -8.94
C VAL A 45 -7.86 -4.98 -10.46
N GLU A 46 -8.86 -5.46 -11.21
CA GLU A 46 -8.84 -5.61 -12.67
C GLU A 46 -8.25 -4.41 -13.42
N HIS A 47 -8.62 -3.18 -13.04
CA HIS A 47 -8.14 -1.96 -13.70
C HIS A 47 -6.66 -1.61 -13.44
N LEU A 48 -5.97 -2.34 -12.55
CA LEU A 48 -4.53 -2.18 -12.27
C LEU A 48 -3.66 -3.26 -12.90
N TYR A 49 -4.24 -4.36 -13.41
CA TYR A 49 -3.48 -5.48 -13.99
C TYR A 49 -2.53 -5.02 -15.08
N ASP A 50 -3.06 -4.35 -16.11
CA ASP A 50 -2.26 -3.91 -17.25
C ASP A 50 -1.19 -2.91 -16.83
N LEU A 51 -1.49 -2.03 -15.86
CA LEU A 51 -0.52 -1.07 -15.35
C LEU A 51 0.67 -1.78 -14.71
N VAL A 52 0.40 -2.68 -13.75
CA VAL A 52 1.44 -3.38 -13.00
C VAL A 52 2.27 -4.27 -13.93
N LYS A 53 1.59 -5.07 -14.76
CA LYS A 53 2.23 -5.97 -15.71
C LYS A 53 3.10 -5.21 -16.72
N THR A 54 2.57 -4.18 -17.38
CA THR A 54 3.33 -3.45 -18.40
C THR A 54 4.48 -2.64 -17.81
N THR A 55 4.37 -2.19 -16.55
CA THR A 55 5.49 -1.58 -15.82
C THR A 55 6.61 -2.61 -15.65
N ARG A 56 6.28 -3.82 -15.19
CA ARG A 56 7.24 -4.92 -15.04
C ARG A 56 7.87 -5.34 -16.36
N GLU A 57 7.09 -5.45 -17.44
CA GLU A 57 7.57 -5.87 -18.76
C GLU A 57 8.53 -4.85 -19.39
N LYS A 58 8.27 -3.55 -19.20
CA LYS A 58 9.15 -2.47 -19.69
C LYS A 58 10.46 -2.38 -18.92
N GLN A 59 10.46 -2.82 -17.66
CA GLN A 59 11.62 -2.78 -16.78
C GLN A 59 11.79 -4.14 -16.07
N PRO A 60 12.38 -5.12 -16.77
CA PRO A 60 12.48 -6.50 -16.28
C PRO A 60 13.59 -6.73 -15.25
N ASP A 61 14.51 -5.79 -15.04
CA ASP A 61 15.52 -5.92 -13.99
C ASP A 61 14.94 -5.54 -12.61
N LEU A 62 14.94 -6.47 -11.66
CA LEU A 62 14.45 -6.21 -10.30
C LEU A 62 15.41 -5.33 -9.50
N GLN A 63 16.71 -5.37 -9.81
CA GLN A 63 17.72 -4.55 -9.13
C GLN A 63 17.39 -3.07 -9.26
N ASP A 64 16.95 -2.63 -10.44
CA ASP A 64 16.63 -1.22 -10.69
C ASP A 64 15.56 -0.69 -9.72
N TYR A 65 14.54 -1.49 -9.38
CA TYR A 65 13.49 -1.07 -8.44
C TYR A 65 14.00 -0.95 -7.00
N PHE A 66 14.95 -1.81 -6.60
CA PHE A 66 15.57 -1.76 -5.29
C PHE A 66 16.59 -0.62 -5.17
N ASP A 67 17.36 -0.37 -6.21
CA ASP A 67 18.25 0.80 -6.31
C ASP A 67 17.43 2.09 -6.20
N TYR A 68 16.26 2.10 -6.83
CA TYR A 68 15.33 3.21 -6.72
C TYR A 68 14.77 3.38 -5.31
N LEU A 69 14.37 2.30 -4.66
CA LEU A 69 13.92 2.31 -3.27
C LEU A 69 14.99 2.90 -2.34
N GLU A 70 16.26 2.51 -2.52
CA GLU A 70 17.39 3.06 -1.78
C GLU A 70 17.60 4.55 -2.07
N LYS A 71 17.54 4.95 -3.34
CA LYS A 71 17.61 6.37 -3.74
C LYS A 71 16.50 7.19 -3.08
N ALA A 72 15.26 6.70 -3.10
CA ALA A 72 14.12 7.36 -2.48
C ALA A 72 14.28 7.46 -0.95
N ARG A 73 14.72 6.38 -0.29
CA ARG A 73 15.01 6.36 1.15
C ARG A 73 16.08 7.39 1.53
N ASN A 74 17.14 7.52 0.74
CA ASN A 74 18.21 8.49 0.98
C ASN A 74 17.76 9.93 0.76
N LYS A 75 16.94 10.19 -0.27
CA LYS A 75 16.39 11.53 -0.55
C LYS A 75 15.35 11.95 0.50
N TYR A 76 14.53 11.01 0.99
CA TYR A 76 13.46 11.27 1.95
C TYR A 76 13.58 10.38 3.20
N PRO A 77 14.57 10.65 4.09
CA PRO A 77 14.84 9.79 5.24
C PRO A 77 13.67 9.70 6.24
N ASN A 78 12.81 10.73 6.26
CA ASN A 78 11.66 10.82 7.17
C ASN A 78 10.35 10.28 6.58
N LEU A 79 10.32 9.97 5.28
CA LEU A 79 9.12 9.45 4.63
C LEU A 79 8.93 8.00 5.03
N GLU A 80 7.77 7.63 5.56
CA GLU A 80 7.48 6.23 5.86
C GLU A 80 7.31 5.48 4.53
N ILE A 81 7.96 4.33 4.33
CA ILE A 81 7.84 3.56 3.08
C ILE A 81 7.47 2.14 3.46
N VAL A 82 6.36 1.65 2.92
CA VAL A 82 5.84 0.30 3.16
C VAL A 82 5.71 -0.39 1.80
N PRO A 83 6.66 -1.26 1.43
CA PRO A 83 6.59 -1.97 0.16
C PRO A 83 5.51 -3.04 0.12
N SER A 84 4.83 -3.16 -1.01
CA SER A 84 3.97 -4.30 -1.34
C SER A 84 4.77 -5.28 -2.20
N ILE A 85 4.94 -6.50 -1.71
CA ILE A 85 5.86 -7.50 -2.27
C ILE A 85 5.11 -8.82 -2.48
N ALA A 86 5.08 -9.33 -3.71
CA ALA A 86 4.52 -10.64 -4.02
C ALA A 86 5.57 -11.75 -3.95
N GLN A 87 5.10 -13.01 -3.89
CA GLN A 87 5.97 -14.19 -3.91
C GLN A 87 6.94 -14.21 -5.11
N GLU A 88 6.49 -13.73 -6.27
CA GLU A 88 7.30 -13.66 -7.50
C GLU A 88 8.62 -12.89 -7.30
N ILE A 89 8.61 -11.83 -6.49
CA ILE A 89 9.81 -11.02 -6.23
C ILE A 89 10.85 -11.84 -5.47
N PHE A 90 10.42 -12.56 -4.44
CA PHE A 90 11.28 -13.45 -3.65
C PHE A 90 11.82 -14.60 -4.50
N ASP A 91 10.98 -15.18 -5.37
CA ASP A 91 11.36 -16.30 -6.24
C ASP A 91 12.39 -15.88 -7.29
N THR A 92 12.26 -14.66 -7.82
CA THR A 92 13.10 -14.16 -8.90
C THR A 92 14.43 -13.61 -8.37
N TYR A 93 14.39 -12.87 -7.26
CA TYR A 93 15.55 -12.14 -6.75
C TYR A 93 16.30 -12.89 -5.63
N GLY A 94 15.60 -13.77 -4.90
CA GLY A 94 16.11 -14.47 -3.73
C GLY A 94 15.60 -13.87 -2.42
N GLU A 95 15.12 -14.73 -1.52
CA GLU A 95 14.50 -14.30 -0.26
C GLU A 95 15.44 -13.50 0.63
N ASN A 96 16.67 -13.98 0.80
CA ASN A 96 17.65 -13.36 1.69
C ASN A 96 18.10 -12.01 1.12
N GLU A 97 18.24 -11.92 -0.20
CA GLU A 97 18.63 -10.72 -0.92
C GLU A 97 17.56 -9.63 -0.75
N VAL A 98 16.28 -9.96 -0.90
CA VAL A 98 15.18 -9.01 -0.62
C VAL A 98 15.18 -8.57 0.85
N ILE A 99 15.34 -9.51 1.78
CA ILE A 99 15.37 -9.21 3.23
C ILE A 99 16.52 -8.27 3.59
N GLU A 100 17.73 -8.50 3.07
CA GLU A 100 18.89 -7.65 3.34
C GLU A 100 18.73 -6.24 2.74
N ILE A 101 18.11 -6.12 1.57
CA ILE A 101 17.76 -4.81 1.00
C ILE A 101 16.78 -4.05 1.89
N LEU A 102 15.73 -4.72 2.40
CA LEU A 102 14.76 -4.11 3.29
C LEU A 102 15.43 -3.62 4.58
N LYS A 103 16.29 -4.46 5.19
CA LYS A 103 17.07 -4.09 6.40
C LYS A 103 18.02 -2.92 6.15
N LYS A 104 18.80 -2.97 5.06
CA LYS A 104 19.73 -1.90 4.65
C LYS A 104 19.00 -0.56 4.54
N ASN A 105 17.78 -0.58 4.02
CA ASN A 105 16.94 0.61 3.84
C ASN A 105 16.04 0.93 5.04
N LYS A 106 16.24 0.25 6.18
CA LYS A 106 15.50 0.43 7.45
C LYS A 106 13.99 0.24 7.28
N ILE A 107 13.58 -0.65 6.39
CA ILE A 107 12.19 -1.00 6.15
C ILE A 107 11.86 -2.23 7.01
N GLN A 108 10.93 -2.06 7.94
CA GLN A 108 10.51 -3.11 8.88
C GLN A 108 9.04 -3.51 8.71
N ASP A 109 8.31 -2.84 7.83
CA ASP A 109 6.90 -3.10 7.57
C ASP A 109 6.70 -3.28 6.07
N VAL A 110 6.02 -4.36 5.68
CA VAL A 110 5.68 -4.69 4.30
C VAL A 110 4.23 -5.15 4.20
N PHE A 111 3.69 -5.10 2.98
CA PHE A 111 2.50 -5.84 2.58
C PHE A 111 2.93 -7.03 1.74
N LEU A 112 2.86 -8.24 2.28
CA LEU A 112 3.03 -9.44 1.49
C LEU A 112 1.71 -9.70 0.74
N VAL A 113 1.73 -9.55 -0.59
CA VAL A 113 0.53 -9.53 -1.43
C VAL A 113 0.39 -10.78 -2.29
N GLY A 114 -0.86 -11.19 -2.54
CA GLY A 114 -1.17 -12.46 -3.20
C GLY A 114 -0.90 -13.67 -2.31
N LYS A 115 -0.75 -14.84 -2.93
CA LYS A 115 -0.38 -16.08 -2.24
C LYS A 115 1.12 -16.09 -1.98
N ILE A 116 1.47 -16.06 -0.70
CA ILE A 116 2.82 -16.12 -0.19
C ILE A 116 3.02 -17.52 0.42
N ARG A 117 4.15 -18.15 0.14
CA ARG A 117 4.46 -19.45 0.76
C ARG A 117 4.75 -19.24 2.24
N GLU A 118 4.34 -20.21 3.05
CA GLU A 118 4.46 -20.11 4.52
C GLU A 118 5.92 -19.95 4.93
N GLU A 119 6.84 -20.69 4.30
CA GLU A 119 8.28 -20.58 4.57
C GLU A 119 8.85 -19.18 4.25
N THR A 120 8.40 -18.55 3.15
CA THR A 120 8.79 -17.17 2.80
C THR A 120 8.33 -16.20 3.89
N ALA A 121 7.06 -16.29 4.28
CA ALA A 121 6.47 -15.40 5.28
C ALA A 121 7.13 -15.57 6.65
N GLU A 122 7.41 -16.81 7.06
CA GLU A 122 8.15 -17.12 8.28
C GLU A 122 9.59 -16.59 8.24
N ASN A 123 10.28 -16.72 7.11
CA ASN A 123 11.64 -16.22 6.95
C ASN A 123 11.70 -14.69 7.04
N VAL A 124 10.78 -13.99 6.37
CA VAL A 124 10.62 -12.52 6.48
C VAL A 124 10.40 -12.10 7.94
N LYS A 125 9.47 -12.77 8.64
CA LYS A 125 9.17 -12.51 10.04
C LYS A 125 10.35 -12.77 10.97
N LYS A 126 11.03 -13.91 10.82
CA LYS A 126 12.22 -14.28 11.61
C LYS A 126 13.34 -13.25 11.49
N ASN A 127 13.40 -12.54 10.37
CA ASN A 127 14.35 -11.48 10.11
C ASN A 127 13.89 -10.09 10.61
N GLY A 128 12.82 -10.02 11.40
CA GLY A 128 12.36 -8.79 12.04
C GLY A 128 11.56 -7.86 11.13
N ILE A 129 11.06 -8.37 10.00
CA ILE A 129 10.20 -7.63 9.08
C ILE A 129 8.75 -8.07 9.32
N ARG A 130 7.88 -7.10 9.60
CA ARG A 130 6.47 -7.30 9.92
C ARG A 130 5.62 -7.29 8.66
N ASN A 131 4.71 -8.25 8.55
CA ASN A 131 3.67 -8.25 7.53
C ASN A 131 2.34 -7.76 8.12
N SER A 132 1.61 -6.96 7.35
CA SER A 132 0.28 -6.47 7.75
C SER A 132 -0.82 -7.31 7.11
N PRO A 133 -1.73 -7.94 7.87
CA PRO A 133 -2.87 -8.63 7.30
C PRO A 133 -3.84 -7.64 6.66
N VAL A 134 -4.57 -8.10 5.65
CA VAL A 134 -5.60 -7.33 4.93
C VAL A 134 -6.98 -7.85 5.35
N VAL A 135 -7.90 -6.94 5.63
CA VAL A 135 -9.32 -7.25 5.83
C VAL A 135 -10.13 -6.58 4.73
N THR A 136 -10.72 -7.40 3.87
CA THR A 136 -11.58 -6.93 2.78
C THR A 136 -13.01 -6.75 3.24
N TYR A 137 -13.88 -6.33 2.32
CA TYR A 137 -15.33 -6.33 2.56
C TYR A 137 -15.90 -7.72 2.84
N LYS A 138 -15.17 -8.81 2.60
CA LYS A 138 -15.63 -10.14 3.04
C LYS A 138 -15.59 -10.28 4.56
N CYS A 139 -14.60 -9.69 5.23
CA CYS A 139 -14.36 -9.82 6.67
C CYS A 139 -14.43 -11.29 7.13
N SER A 140 -13.73 -12.16 6.40
CA SER A 140 -13.79 -13.60 6.60
C SER A 140 -13.13 -14.01 7.93
N PRO A 141 -13.48 -15.19 8.47
CA PRO A 141 -12.79 -15.73 9.65
C PRO A 141 -11.27 -15.86 9.48
N GLU A 142 -10.79 -16.15 8.27
CA GLU A 142 -9.36 -16.25 7.94
C GLU A 142 -8.67 -14.88 8.01
N GLU A 143 -9.29 -13.84 7.47
CA GLU A 143 -8.78 -12.45 7.56
C GLU A 143 -8.70 -12.02 9.02
N LEU A 144 -9.72 -12.32 9.83
CA LEU A 144 -9.76 -12.00 11.25
C LEU A 144 -8.74 -12.81 12.08
N GLU A 145 -8.38 -14.02 11.66
CA GLU A 145 -7.28 -14.76 12.28
C GLU A 145 -5.92 -14.11 11.98
N GLY A 146 -5.76 -13.55 10.77
CA GLY A 146 -4.62 -12.70 10.42
C GLY A 146 -4.51 -11.48 11.34
N VAL A 147 -5.63 -10.80 11.60
CA VAL A 147 -5.68 -9.63 12.51
C VAL A 147 -5.13 -9.94 13.90
N LYS A 148 -5.48 -11.08 14.49
CA LYS A 148 -4.97 -11.47 15.82
C LYS A 148 -3.45 -11.56 15.85
N LYS A 149 -2.82 -11.91 14.72
CA LYS A 149 -1.37 -12.07 14.56
C LYS A 149 -0.65 -10.78 14.13
N ALA A 150 -1.38 -9.69 13.87
CA ALA A 150 -0.80 -8.43 13.43
C ALA A 150 0.18 -7.86 14.47
N GLU A 151 1.34 -7.40 14.02
CA GLU A 151 2.38 -6.88 14.91
C GLU A 151 2.33 -5.35 15.03
N ARG A 152 1.85 -4.66 14.00
CA ARG A 152 1.75 -3.19 13.99
C ARG A 152 0.51 -2.73 13.24
N PHE A 153 0.41 -3.13 11.98
CA PHE A 153 -0.61 -2.64 11.06
C PHE A 153 -1.65 -3.70 10.72
N VAL A 154 -2.87 -3.25 10.46
CA VAL A 154 -3.90 -3.99 9.72
C VAL A 154 -4.38 -3.11 8.57
N TYR A 155 -4.41 -3.65 7.36
CA TYR A 155 -4.89 -2.93 6.18
C TYR A 155 -6.37 -3.21 5.95
N LEU A 156 -7.19 -2.18 5.88
CA LEU A 156 -8.63 -2.29 5.63
C LEU A 156 -8.95 -1.82 4.21
N GLN A 157 -9.77 -2.60 3.51
CA GLN A 157 -10.48 -2.08 2.35
C GLN A 157 -11.49 -1.02 2.82
N THR A 158 -11.45 0.17 2.24
CA THR A 158 -12.25 1.32 2.72
C THR A 158 -13.62 1.41 2.07
N PHE A 159 -13.70 1.17 0.75
CA PHE A 159 -14.96 1.24 0.00
C PHE A 159 -15.21 -0.05 -0.78
N PRO A 160 -16.48 -0.44 -0.99
CA PRO A 160 -16.81 -1.67 -1.70
C PRO A 160 -16.45 -1.53 -3.19
N TYR A 161 -15.81 -2.56 -3.74
CA TYR A 161 -15.69 -2.70 -5.18
C TYR A 161 -16.98 -3.24 -5.80
N GLU A 162 -17.07 -3.25 -7.13
CA GLU A 162 -18.26 -3.76 -7.84
C GLU A 162 -18.64 -5.20 -7.47
N LYS A 163 -17.64 -6.06 -7.20
CA LYS A 163 -17.88 -7.43 -6.71
C LYS A 163 -18.55 -7.46 -5.33
N ASP A 164 -18.18 -6.53 -4.46
CA ASP A 164 -18.71 -6.42 -3.09
C ASP A 164 -20.13 -5.87 -3.11
N LYS A 165 -20.38 -4.87 -3.97
CA LYS A 165 -21.73 -4.34 -4.21
C LYS A 165 -22.67 -5.41 -4.78
N LYS A 166 -22.19 -6.22 -5.73
CA LYS A 166 -22.94 -7.38 -6.26
C LYS A 166 -23.24 -8.44 -5.20
N ALA A 167 -22.38 -8.58 -4.19
CA ALA A 167 -22.61 -9.42 -3.02
C ALA A 167 -23.53 -8.77 -1.96
N GLY A 168 -24.05 -7.55 -2.22
CA GLY A 168 -24.99 -6.85 -1.35
C GLY A 168 -24.34 -5.94 -0.31
N PHE A 169 -23.02 -5.73 -0.36
CA PHE A 169 -22.34 -4.86 0.60
C PHE A 169 -22.44 -3.38 0.22
N THR A 170 -22.75 -2.54 1.22
CA THR A 170 -22.74 -1.08 1.14
C THR A 170 -21.55 -0.51 1.94
N THR A 171 -21.30 0.80 1.81
CA THR A 171 -20.26 1.49 2.59
C THR A 171 -20.44 1.33 4.10
N ASP A 172 -21.67 1.15 4.60
CA ASP A 172 -21.97 0.97 6.03
C ASP A 172 -21.21 -0.22 6.66
N ARG A 173 -20.89 -1.22 5.84
CA ARG A 173 -20.10 -2.39 6.26
C ARG A 173 -18.70 -2.02 6.75
N PHE A 174 -18.14 -0.88 6.34
CA PHE A 174 -16.86 -0.41 6.85
C PHE A 174 -16.88 -0.25 8.38
N ALA A 175 -17.98 0.26 8.95
CA ALA A 175 -18.12 0.41 10.39
C ALA A 175 -18.13 -0.95 11.13
N GLU A 176 -18.75 -1.97 10.52
CA GLU A 176 -18.75 -3.34 11.04
C GLU A 176 -17.34 -3.94 11.03
N ILE A 177 -16.61 -3.78 9.92
CA ILE A 177 -15.22 -4.24 9.76
C ILE A 177 -14.32 -3.56 10.78
N TYR A 178 -14.38 -2.23 10.87
CA TYR A 178 -13.63 -1.44 11.84
C TYR A 178 -13.88 -1.95 13.26
N LYS A 179 -15.15 -2.13 13.64
CA LYS A 179 -15.52 -2.63 14.96
C LYS A 179 -14.98 -4.04 15.21
N ALA A 180 -15.09 -4.94 14.24
CA ALA A 180 -14.59 -6.31 14.36
C ALA A 180 -13.07 -6.34 14.60
N VAL A 181 -12.31 -5.55 13.83
CA VAL A 181 -10.85 -5.46 13.97
C VAL A 181 -10.46 -4.85 15.32
N LYS A 182 -11.02 -3.70 15.69
CA LYS A 182 -10.72 -3.04 16.98
C LYS A 182 -11.15 -3.89 18.19
N SER A 183 -12.19 -4.71 18.05
CA SER A 183 -12.60 -5.64 19.12
C SER A 183 -11.62 -6.79 19.31
N LEU A 184 -10.89 -7.19 18.27
CA LEU A 184 -9.86 -8.22 18.34
C LEU A 184 -8.51 -7.65 18.79
N ARG A 185 -8.17 -6.47 18.28
CA ARG A 185 -6.89 -5.78 18.50
C ARG A 185 -7.13 -4.26 18.48
N ASP A 186 -7.25 -3.66 19.65
CA ASP A 186 -7.40 -2.21 19.78
C ASP A 186 -6.05 -1.47 19.67
N ASP A 187 -4.96 -2.20 19.92
CA ASP A 187 -3.58 -1.71 19.94
C ASP A 187 -2.93 -1.57 18.56
N VAL A 188 -3.53 -2.16 17.52
CA VAL A 188 -2.98 -2.09 16.16
C VAL A 188 -3.37 -0.79 15.46
N GLN A 189 -2.45 -0.32 14.62
CA GLN A 189 -2.63 0.84 13.77
C GLN A 189 -3.34 0.42 12.48
N LEU A 190 -4.38 1.15 12.08
CA LEU A 190 -5.17 0.84 10.89
C LEU A 190 -4.71 1.64 9.68
N LEU A 191 -4.43 0.96 8.58
CA LEU A 191 -4.22 1.59 7.27
C LEU A 191 -5.47 1.35 6.43
N CYS A 192 -6.03 2.41 5.86
CA CYS A 192 -7.25 2.32 5.07
C CYS A 192 -6.94 2.69 3.62
N GLY A 193 -7.01 1.73 2.71
CA GLY A 193 -6.85 1.95 1.28
C GLY A 193 -7.99 1.34 0.51
N GLN A 194 -7.80 1.12 -0.79
CA GLN A 194 -8.78 0.48 -1.68
C GLN A 194 -10.13 1.22 -1.78
N GLY A 195 -10.28 1.99 -2.87
CA GLY A 195 -11.50 2.75 -3.17
C GLY A 195 -11.50 4.21 -2.72
N ILE A 196 -10.38 4.74 -2.22
CA ILE A 196 -10.22 6.15 -1.88
C ILE A 196 -9.83 6.95 -3.13
N TYR A 197 -10.79 7.67 -3.70
CA TYR A 197 -10.58 8.42 -4.95
C TYR A 197 -10.74 9.95 -4.83
N THR A 198 -11.27 10.44 -3.71
CA THR A 198 -11.59 11.86 -3.51
C THR A 198 -11.24 12.34 -2.09
N PRO A 199 -11.14 13.66 -1.86
CA PRO A 199 -10.97 14.22 -0.52
C PRO A 199 -12.11 13.86 0.44
N GLU A 200 -13.35 13.75 -0.04
CA GLU A 200 -14.51 13.35 0.79
C GLU A 200 -14.38 11.89 1.26
N ALA A 201 -13.78 11.03 0.44
CA ALA A 201 -13.46 9.66 0.83
C ALA A 201 -12.40 9.60 1.95
N VAL A 202 -11.49 10.57 2.00
CA VAL A 202 -10.54 10.74 3.12
C VAL A 202 -11.25 11.30 4.35
N GLU A 203 -12.12 12.30 4.15
CA GLU A 203 -12.90 12.91 5.23
C GLU A 203 -13.79 11.89 5.94
N PHE A 204 -14.36 10.92 5.22
CA PHE A 204 -15.10 9.79 5.80
C PHE A 204 -14.32 9.04 6.91
N LEU A 205 -12.98 8.96 6.79
CA LEU A 205 -12.14 8.21 7.73
C LEU A 205 -11.78 8.99 9.00
N VAL A 206 -11.99 10.31 9.06
CA VAL A 206 -11.53 11.14 10.20
C VAL A 206 -12.31 10.89 11.50
N ASP A 207 -13.47 10.24 11.40
CA ASP A 207 -14.28 9.83 12.54
C ASP A 207 -13.83 8.49 13.15
N TYR A 208 -12.85 7.83 12.54
CA TYR A 208 -12.29 6.56 12.98
C TYR A 208 -10.84 6.74 13.48
N ASP A 209 -10.39 5.87 14.38
CA ASP A 209 -8.99 5.83 14.82
C ASP A 209 -8.11 5.15 13.75
N ILE A 210 -7.83 5.90 12.68
CA ILE A 210 -7.05 5.44 11.53
C ILE A 210 -5.66 6.07 11.55
N TYR A 211 -4.65 5.21 11.43
CA TYR A 211 -3.26 5.63 11.38
C TYR A 211 -2.95 6.34 10.06
N ALA A 212 -3.27 5.72 8.92
CA ALA A 212 -3.08 6.32 7.61
C ALA A 212 -4.17 5.94 6.60
N CYS A 213 -4.49 6.86 5.69
CA CYS A 213 -5.28 6.55 4.49
C CYS A 213 -4.38 6.44 3.26
N VAL A 214 -4.73 5.56 2.32
CA VAL A 214 -3.94 5.24 1.14
C VAL A 214 -4.76 5.42 -0.15
N PRO A 215 -4.86 6.64 -0.71
CA PRO A 215 -5.37 6.84 -2.06
C PRO A 215 -4.47 6.16 -3.09
N GLY A 216 -5.08 5.28 -3.88
CA GLY A 216 -4.42 4.45 -4.88
C GLY A 216 -4.42 5.07 -6.28
N SER A 217 -5.14 4.41 -7.19
CA SER A 217 -5.19 4.72 -8.62
C SER A 217 -5.68 6.14 -8.98
N ALA A 218 -6.31 6.86 -8.06
CA ALA A 218 -6.63 8.28 -8.27
C ALA A 218 -5.38 9.16 -8.44
N LEU A 219 -4.25 8.80 -7.82
CA LEU A 219 -3.00 9.54 -7.96
C LEU A 219 -2.38 9.34 -9.36
N GLY A 220 -2.31 8.08 -9.82
CA GLY A 220 -1.73 7.70 -11.12
C GLY A 220 -2.34 8.44 -12.31
N LYS A 221 -3.64 8.77 -12.25
CA LYS A 221 -4.37 9.54 -13.29
C LYS A 221 -3.86 10.97 -13.48
N ARG A 222 -2.95 11.45 -12.62
CA ARG A 222 -2.45 12.84 -12.62
C ARG A 222 -0.95 12.92 -12.87
N TYR A 223 -0.28 11.82 -13.19
CA TYR A 223 1.18 11.78 -13.39
C TYR A 223 1.66 12.66 -14.56
N ASP A 224 0.79 12.97 -15.52
CA ASP A 224 1.11 13.88 -16.63
C ASP A 224 1.09 15.36 -16.25
N ASN A 225 0.59 15.71 -15.06
CA ASN A 225 0.54 17.09 -14.58
C ASN A 225 0.90 17.15 -13.09
N LEU A 226 2.19 17.34 -12.80
CA LEU A 226 2.73 17.37 -11.44
C LEU A 226 2.11 18.47 -10.56
N LYS A 227 1.70 19.60 -11.15
CA LYS A 227 1.00 20.66 -10.40
C LYS A 227 -0.38 20.18 -9.96
N SER A 228 -1.12 19.53 -10.84
CA SER A 228 -2.41 18.90 -10.53
C SER A 228 -2.27 17.78 -9.50
N LEU A 229 -1.21 16.96 -9.62
CA LEU A 229 -0.89 15.92 -8.64
C LEU A 229 -0.63 16.51 -7.25
N THR A 230 0.28 17.49 -7.16
CA THR A 230 0.63 18.17 -5.91
C THR A 230 -0.60 18.78 -5.25
N GLU A 231 -1.42 19.49 -6.03
CA GLU A 231 -2.65 20.13 -5.52
C GLU A 231 -3.66 19.11 -5.03
N PHE A 232 -3.81 17.99 -5.74
CA PHE A 232 -4.70 16.91 -5.31
C PHE A 232 -4.22 16.25 -4.00
N VAL A 233 -2.92 16.02 -3.84
CA VAL A 233 -2.36 15.51 -2.57
C VAL A 233 -2.58 16.52 -1.44
N LYS A 234 -2.46 17.83 -1.68
CA LYS A 234 -2.79 18.86 -0.68
C LYS A 234 -4.26 18.80 -0.26
N GLN A 235 -5.17 18.64 -1.21
CA GLN A 235 -6.60 18.51 -0.92
C GLN A 235 -6.87 17.27 -0.07
N LEU A 236 -6.30 16.11 -0.42
CA LEU A 236 -6.39 14.90 0.39
C LEU A 236 -5.83 15.13 1.80
N LYS A 237 -4.63 15.72 1.91
CA LYS A 237 -3.97 15.98 3.19
C LYS A 237 -4.77 16.92 4.08
N SER A 238 -5.41 17.94 3.51
CA SER A 238 -6.27 18.86 4.27
C SER A 238 -7.50 18.18 4.89
N LYS A 239 -7.88 17.00 4.38
CA LYS A 239 -8.98 16.18 4.91
C LYS A 239 -8.52 15.11 5.89
N CYS A 240 -7.23 15.01 6.21
CA CYS A 240 -6.70 14.04 7.17
C CYS A 240 -6.83 14.47 8.65
N SER A 241 -7.37 15.67 8.90
CA SER A 241 -7.68 16.23 10.21
C SER A 241 -9.07 16.87 10.20
N LYS A 242 -9.75 16.86 11.34
CA LYS A 242 -10.97 17.65 11.56
C LYS A 242 -10.68 19.14 11.56
#